data_AF-A0A1Q9S0A5-F1
#
_entry.id   AF-A0A1Q9S0A5-F1
#
_cell.length_a   1.000
_cell.length_b   1.000
_cell.length_c   1.000
_cell.angle_alpha   90.00
_cell.angle_beta   90.00
_cell.angle_gamma   90.00
#
_symmetry.space_group_name_H-M   'P 1'
#
loop_
_entity.id
_entity.type
_entity.pdbx_description
1 polymer ?
#
loop_
_entity_poly.entity_id
_entity_poly.type
_entity_poly.pdbx_seq_one_letter_code
_entity_poly.pdbx_strand_id
1 'polypeptide(L)'
;MRWRASGADPGWFGGVEVSATELVTAYGALARAAGDPAAARVLGWMRAVEPEQAFGIPEAVADTLGVPASGVAVKAGWIGHPDESVLRTHVVAIAERDGETVVVAALTALPYPADRDRYQDALRAGRPVVDVHEGLAGPLLRDLLAATCRDLARLGAR
;
A
#
# COMPACT_ATOMS: atom_id res chain seq x y z
N MET A 1 -18.47 -10.06 1.06
CA MET A 1 -18.04 -9.02 2.02
C MET A 1 -19.10 -7.92 2.05
N ARG A 2 -19.51 -7.44 3.23
CA ARG A 2 -20.48 -6.35 3.36
C ARG A 2 -19.79 -5.18 4.03
N TRP A 3 -19.36 -4.20 3.24
CA TRP A 3 -18.68 -3.01 3.75
C TRP A 3 -19.72 -2.07 4.38
N ARG A 4 -19.47 -1.61 5.61
CA ARG A 4 -20.20 -0.47 6.18
C ARG A 4 -19.62 0.80 5.55
N ALA A 5 -20.49 1.71 5.15
CA ALA A 5 -20.05 3.06 4.78
C ALA A 5 -19.31 3.68 5.98
N SER A 6 -18.18 4.34 5.73
CA SER A 6 -17.50 5.13 6.74
C SER A 6 -18.47 6.19 7.27
N GLY A 7 -18.53 6.37 8.58
CA GLY A 7 -19.25 7.51 9.16
C GLY A 7 -18.65 8.84 8.66
N ALA A 8 -19.36 9.95 8.88
CA ALA A 8 -18.90 11.29 8.48
C ALA A 8 -17.67 11.79 9.27
N ASP A 9 -17.09 10.97 10.15
CA ASP A 9 -15.88 11.28 10.90
C ASP A 9 -14.64 11.10 10.00
N PRO A 10 -13.93 12.18 9.65
CA PRO A 10 -12.71 12.10 8.85
C PRO A 10 -11.59 11.29 9.52
N GLY A 11 -11.62 11.15 10.86
CA GLY A 11 -10.70 10.32 11.62
C GLY A 11 -10.93 8.82 11.45
N TRP A 12 -12.01 8.42 10.76
CA TRP A 12 -12.38 7.03 10.49
C TRP A 12 -11.97 6.53 9.10
N PHE A 13 -11.36 7.38 8.26
CA PHE A 13 -10.88 6.94 6.95
C PHE A 13 -9.81 5.85 7.13
N GLY A 14 -10.12 4.63 6.70
CA GLY A 14 -9.25 3.46 6.90
C GLY A 14 -9.33 2.81 8.30
N GLY A 15 -10.30 3.17 9.14
CA GLY A 15 -10.51 2.59 10.49
C GLY A 15 -11.10 1.17 10.52
N VAL A 16 -11.05 0.46 9.39
CA VAL A 16 -11.50 -0.94 9.31
C VAL A 16 -10.26 -1.81 9.19
N GLU A 17 -10.06 -2.68 10.19
CA GLU A 17 -9.00 -3.69 10.11
C GLU A 17 -9.33 -4.73 9.04
N VAL A 18 -8.34 -5.01 8.19
CA VAL A 18 -8.43 -5.99 7.12
C VAL A 18 -7.15 -6.81 7.06
N SER A 19 -7.28 -8.07 6.66
CA SER A 19 -6.16 -8.96 6.36
C SER A 19 -5.51 -8.63 5.02
N ALA A 20 -4.28 -9.11 4.81
CA ALA A 20 -3.59 -9.02 3.51
C ALA A 20 -4.41 -9.67 2.38
N THR A 21 -5.07 -10.80 2.67
CA THR A 21 -5.92 -11.51 1.70
C THR A 21 -7.11 -10.65 1.27
N GLU A 22 -7.76 -9.95 2.20
CA GLU A 22 -8.87 -9.07 1.89
C GLU A 22 -8.42 -7.85 1.06
N LEU A 23 -7.25 -7.29 1.39
CA LEU A 23 -6.61 -6.23 0.60
C LEU A 23 -6.34 -6.69 -0.84
N VAL A 24 -5.62 -7.80 -1.02
CA VAL A 24 -5.31 -8.33 -2.36
C VAL A 24 -6.57 -8.68 -3.13
N THR A 25 -7.59 -9.24 -2.46
CA THR A 25 -8.89 -9.54 -3.10
C THR A 25 -9.58 -8.27 -3.60
N ALA A 26 -9.63 -7.21 -2.79
CA ALA A 26 -10.26 -5.95 -3.15
C ALA A 26 -9.52 -5.26 -4.31
N TYR A 27 -8.19 -5.15 -4.23
CA TYR A 27 -7.38 -4.52 -5.27
C TYR A 27 -7.30 -5.38 -6.55
N GLY A 28 -7.35 -6.71 -6.43
CA GLY A 28 -7.48 -7.61 -7.57
C GLY A 28 -8.85 -7.55 -8.25
N ALA A 29 -9.92 -7.23 -7.53
CA ALA A 29 -11.22 -6.93 -8.13
C ALA A 29 -11.20 -5.59 -8.87
N LEU A 30 -10.59 -4.56 -8.27
CA LEU A 30 -10.37 -3.26 -8.91
C LEU A 30 -9.57 -3.39 -10.20
N ALA A 31 -8.46 -4.11 -10.17
CA ALA A 31 -7.58 -4.29 -11.33
C ALA A 31 -8.26 -5.03 -12.50
N ARG A 32 -9.09 -6.03 -12.18
CA ARG A 32 -9.80 -6.86 -13.18
C ARG A 32 -11.11 -6.26 -13.67
N ALA A 33 -11.51 -5.09 -13.19
CA ALA A 33 -12.71 -4.38 -13.65
C ALA A 33 -12.47 -3.71 -15.02
N ALA A 34 -12.04 -4.51 -16.01
CA ALA A 34 -11.76 -4.04 -17.36
C ALA A 34 -13.01 -3.42 -17.99
N GLY A 35 -12.83 -2.25 -18.62
CA GLY A 35 -13.92 -1.49 -19.23
C GLY A 35 -14.72 -0.60 -18.28
N ASP A 36 -14.47 -0.66 -16.96
CA ASP A 36 -15.04 0.31 -16.01
C ASP A 36 -14.20 1.61 -15.99
N PRO A 37 -14.76 2.77 -16.41
CA PRO A 37 -14.04 4.03 -16.42
C PRO A 37 -13.64 4.53 -15.04
N ALA A 38 -14.37 4.16 -13.99
CA ALA A 38 -14.04 4.52 -12.61
C ALA A 38 -12.83 3.72 -12.11
N ALA A 39 -12.79 2.41 -12.38
CA ALA A 39 -11.64 1.58 -12.05
C ALA A 39 -10.37 2.08 -12.76
N ALA A 40 -10.48 2.38 -14.06
CA ALA A 40 -9.38 2.94 -14.85
C ALA A 40 -8.86 4.27 -14.26
N ARG A 41 -9.78 5.15 -13.81
CA ARG A 41 -9.43 6.42 -13.18
C ARG A 41 -8.69 6.23 -11.85
N VAL A 42 -9.17 5.34 -10.99
CA VAL A 42 -8.54 5.05 -9.70
C VAL A 42 -7.13 4.48 -9.90
N LEU A 43 -6.96 3.52 -10.81
CA LEU A 43 -5.63 2.99 -11.15
C LEU A 43 -4.72 4.07 -11.74
N GLY A 44 -5.27 4.99 -12.53
CA GLY A 44 -4.55 6.16 -13.02
C GLY A 44 -4.02 7.05 -11.90
N TRP A 45 -4.85 7.33 -10.89
CA TRP A 45 -4.42 8.10 -9.71
C TRP A 45 -3.34 7.35 -8.91
N MET A 46 -3.48 6.04 -8.73
CA MET A 46 -2.50 5.22 -8.02
C MET A 46 -1.13 5.17 -8.71
N ARG A 47 -1.07 5.28 -10.04
CA ARG A 47 0.20 5.38 -10.80
C ARG A 47 0.83 6.77 -10.74
N ALA A 48 0.04 7.79 -10.39
CA ALA A 48 0.47 9.17 -10.29
C ALA A 48 0.80 9.60 -8.85
N VAL A 49 0.86 8.66 -7.90
CA VAL A 49 1.29 8.95 -6.53
C VAL A 49 2.78 9.31 -6.55
N GLU A 50 3.13 10.41 -5.90
CA GLU A 50 4.52 10.86 -5.81
C GLU A 50 5.39 9.79 -5.11
N PRO A 51 6.65 9.58 -5.54
CA PRO A 51 7.51 8.52 -5.03
C PRO A 51 7.67 8.51 -3.51
N GLU A 52 7.70 9.70 -2.87
CA GLU A 52 7.83 9.85 -1.42
C GLU A 52 6.63 9.28 -0.66
N GLN A 53 5.44 9.33 -1.26
CA GLN A 53 4.22 8.76 -0.69
C GLN A 53 4.05 7.28 -1.03
N ALA A 54 4.77 6.80 -2.05
CA ALA A 54 4.74 5.42 -2.49
C ALA A 54 5.85 4.56 -1.86
N PHE A 55 6.69 5.12 -0.99
CA PHE A 55 7.80 4.43 -0.33
C PHE A 55 8.76 3.73 -1.33
N GLY A 56 9.00 4.32 -2.51
CA GLY A 56 9.84 3.73 -3.56
C GLY A 56 9.39 2.33 -4.05
N ILE A 57 8.12 1.99 -3.82
CA ILE A 57 7.53 0.70 -4.18
C ILE A 57 7.36 0.53 -5.70
N PRO A 58 7.00 1.57 -6.49
CA PRO A 58 6.91 1.44 -7.94
C PRO A 58 8.18 0.85 -8.56
N GLU A 59 9.35 1.37 -8.17
CA GLU A 59 10.66 0.93 -8.65
C GLU A 59 10.97 -0.51 -8.21
N ALA A 60 10.79 -0.83 -6.92
CA ALA A 60 11.09 -2.15 -6.39
C ALA A 60 10.26 -3.27 -7.08
N VAL A 61 8.99 -2.99 -7.36
CA VAL A 61 8.09 -3.90 -8.08
C VAL A 61 8.45 -3.96 -9.57
N ALA A 62 8.70 -2.81 -10.19
CA ALA A 62 9.07 -2.69 -11.60
C ALA A 62 10.33 -3.48 -11.94
N ASP A 63 11.42 -3.27 -11.18
CA ASP A 63 12.70 -3.94 -11.36
C ASP A 63 12.56 -5.46 -11.23
N THR A 64 11.72 -5.90 -10.29
CA THR A 64 11.50 -7.33 -10.05
C THR A 64 10.66 -8.00 -11.13
N LEU A 65 9.61 -7.32 -11.60
CA LEU A 65 8.67 -7.88 -12.58
C LEU A 65 9.09 -7.61 -14.03
N GLY A 66 10.09 -6.75 -14.27
CA GLY A 66 10.53 -6.38 -15.61
C GLY A 66 9.53 -5.48 -16.35
N VAL A 67 8.83 -4.62 -15.61
CA VAL A 67 7.81 -3.70 -16.15
C VAL A 67 8.21 -2.24 -15.90
N PRO A 68 7.69 -1.24 -16.64
CA PRO A 68 7.97 0.17 -16.33
C PRO A 68 7.39 0.59 -14.97
N ALA A 69 8.14 1.34 -14.17
CA ALA A 69 7.68 1.89 -12.89
C ALA A 69 6.40 2.73 -13.03
N SER A 70 6.27 3.49 -14.12
CA SER A 70 5.06 4.26 -14.45
C SER A 70 3.80 3.39 -14.67
N GLY A 71 3.97 2.09 -14.88
CA GLY A 71 2.88 1.11 -15.00
C GLY A 71 2.40 0.57 -13.66
N VAL A 72 3.18 0.74 -12.58
CA VAL A 72 2.89 0.20 -11.26
C VAL A 72 1.98 1.16 -10.49
N ALA A 73 0.76 0.70 -10.19
CA ALA A 73 -0.21 1.45 -9.41
C ALA A 73 -0.02 1.12 -7.93
N VAL A 74 0.25 2.13 -7.09
CA VAL A 74 0.52 1.93 -5.66
C VAL A 74 -0.50 2.65 -4.80
N LYS A 75 -0.90 2.01 -3.70
CA LYS A 75 -1.52 2.70 -2.57
C LYS A 75 -0.81 2.31 -1.29
N ALA A 76 -0.25 3.31 -0.62
CA ALA A 76 0.37 3.15 0.68
C ALA A 76 -0.40 3.94 1.76
N GLY A 77 -0.23 3.57 3.02
CA GLY A 77 -0.87 4.25 4.13
C GLY A 77 -0.43 3.73 5.48
N TRP A 78 -0.95 4.36 6.52
CA TRP A 78 -0.69 4.02 7.91
C TRP A 78 -1.95 4.15 8.75
N ILE A 79 -1.95 3.46 9.89
CA ILE A 79 -3.00 3.58 10.90
C ILE A 79 -2.43 4.35 12.07
N GLY A 80 -3.21 5.29 12.58
CA GLY A 80 -2.76 6.33 13.48
C GLY A 80 -3.67 6.55 14.69
N HIS A 81 -4.42 5.53 15.11
CA HIS A 81 -5.30 5.70 16.26
C HIS A 81 -4.50 5.97 17.55
N PRO A 82 -5.02 6.80 18.49
CA PRO A 82 -4.28 7.19 19.69
C PRO A 82 -3.86 6.01 20.60
N ASP A 83 -4.60 4.92 20.54
CA ASP A 83 -4.42 3.68 21.28
C ASP A 83 -3.52 2.66 20.57
N GLU A 84 -3.08 2.94 19.34
CA GLU A 84 -2.09 2.10 18.65
C GLU A 84 -0.82 1.99 19.51
N SER A 85 -0.39 0.75 19.72
CA SER A 85 0.85 0.41 20.44
C SER A 85 2.03 0.17 19.50
N VAL A 86 1.76 0.12 18.19
CA VAL A 86 2.72 -0.16 17.12
C VAL A 86 2.52 0.81 15.96
N LEU A 87 3.59 1.04 15.20
CA LEU A 87 3.55 1.78 13.95
C LEU A 87 3.07 0.85 12.83
N ARG A 88 1.79 0.96 12.46
CA ARG A 88 1.23 0.19 11.35
C ARG A 88 1.41 0.92 10.03
N THR A 89 2.04 0.25 9.08
CA THR A 89 2.21 0.74 7.70
C THR A 89 1.76 -0.35 6.75
N HIS A 90 1.13 0.04 5.66
CA HIS A 90 0.67 -0.89 4.63
C HIS A 90 0.93 -0.34 3.25
N VAL A 91 1.13 -1.25 2.31
CA VAL A 91 1.19 -0.94 0.89
C VAL A 91 0.56 -2.04 0.07
N VAL A 92 -0.08 -1.65 -1.02
CA VAL A 92 -0.50 -2.54 -2.10
C VAL A 92 0.02 -1.99 -3.42
N ALA A 93 0.50 -2.88 -4.27
CA ALA A 93 0.95 -2.57 -5.62
C ALA A 93 0.21 -3.47 -6.62
N ILE A 94 -0.18 -2.87 -7.74
CA ILE A 94 -0.76 -3.54 -8.89
C ILE A 94 0.14 -3.28 -10.09
N ALA A 95 0.48 -4.33 -10.81
CA ALA A 95 1.20 -4.24 -12.09
C ALA A 95 0.57 -5.19 -13.10
N GLU A 96 0.74 -4.88 -14.38
CA GLU A 96 0.41 -5.79 -15.47
C GLU A 96 1.71 -6.32 -16.06
N ARG A 97 1.83 -7.64 -16.16
CA ARG A 97 3.00 -8.32 -16.73
C ARG A 97 2.51 -9.41 -17.67
N ASP A 98 2.94 -9.37 -18.93
CA ASP A 98 2.63 -10.41 -19.93
C ASP A 98 1.13 -10.71 -20.09
N GLY A 99 0.27 -9.70 -19.85
CA GLY A 99 -1.19 -9.83 -19.89
C GLY A 99 -1.83 -10.35 -18.60
N GLU A 100 -1.04 -10.57 -17.56
CA GLU A 100 -1.49 -10.97 -16.23
C GLU A 100 -1.42 -9.82 -15.22
N THR A 101 -2.49 -9.67 -14.45
CA THR A 101 -2.55 -8.76 -13.32
C THR A 101 -1.82 -9.36 -12.11
N VAL A 102 -0.77 -8.69 -11.65
CA VAL A 102 -0.06 -9.00 -10.40
C VAL A 102 -0.53 -8.02 -9.32
N VAL A 103 -1.01 -8.55 -8.19
CA VAL A 103 -1.38 -7.76 -7.01
C VAL A 103 -0.62 -8.27 -5.80
N VAL A 104 0.17 -7.42 -5.18
CA VAL A 104 0.94 -7.73 -3.97
C VAL A 104 0.64 -6.70 -2.90
N ALA A 105 0.55 -7.15 -1.65
CA ALA A 105 0.36 -6.27 -0.50
C ALA A 105 1.29 -6.68 0.63
N ALA A 106 1.76 -5.71 1.40
CA ALA A 106 2.47 -5.92 2.65
C ALA A 106 1.89 -5.05 3.75
N LEU A 107 1.94 -5.60 4.96
CA LEU A 107 1.46 -5.00 6.19
C LEU A 107 2.60 -5.15 7.22
N THR A 108 2.94 -4.07 7.91
CA THR A 108 3.93 -4.09 8.99
C THR A 108 3.31 -3.55 10.27
N ALA A 109 3.72 -4.12 11.41
CA ALA A 109 3.46 -3.60 12.75
C ALA A 109 4.81 -3.49 13.47
N LEU A 110 5.44 -2.31 13.38
CA LEU A 110 6.78 -2.09 13.91
C LEU A 110 6.72 -1.33 15.24
N PRO A 111 7.77 -1.37 16.07
CA PRO A 111 7.87 -0.47 17.22
C PRO A 111 7.77 1.00 16.79
N TYR A 112 7.14 1.84 17.62
CA TYR A 112 7.19 3.29 17.45
C TYR A 112 8.64 3.81 17.53
N PRO A 113 8.93 5.00 16.97
CA PRO A 113 10.18 5.67 17.26
C PRO A 113 10.29 5.93 18.77
N ALA A 114 11.53 6.14 19.24
CA ALA A 114 11.80 6.40 20.66
C ALA A 114 10.98 7.55 21.25
N ASP A 115 10.58 8.52 20.42
CA ASP A 115 9.72 9.65 20.78
C ASP A 115 8.30 9.49 20.20
N ARG A 116 7.57 8.50 20.73
CA ARG A 116 6.17 8.19 20.33
C ARG A 116 5.25 9.39 20.53
N ASP A 117 5.44 10.15 21.60
CA ASP A 117 4.55 11.26 21.94
C ASP A 117 4.65 12.38 20.91
N ARG A 118 5.87 12.72 20.46
CA ARG A 118 6.05 13.67 19.36
C ARG A 118 5.43 13.18 18.05
N TYR A 119 5.55 11.89 17.73
CA TYR A 119 4.87 11.31 16.55
C TYR A 119 3.36 11.47 16.66
N GLN A 120 2.77 11.10 17.80
CA GLN A 120 1.33 11.17 18.05
C GLN A 120 0.83 12.62 18.00
N ASP A 121 1.57 13.57 18.55
CA ASP A 121 1.23 14.99 18.49
C ASP A 121 1.34 15.56 17.08
N ALA A 122 2.32 15.11 16.28
CA ALA A 122 2.40 15.48 14.87
C ALA A 122 1.20 14.97 14.09
N LEU A 123 0.86 13.69 14.27
CA LEU A 123 -0.27 13.05 13.61
C LEU A 123 -1.61 13.71 13.97
N ARG A 124 -1.88 13.97 15.27
CA ARG A 124 -3.10 14.66 15.74
C ARG A 124 -3.22 16.08 15.21
N ALA A 125 -2.08 16.76 15.03
CA ALA A 125 -2.03 18.09 14.43
C ALA A 125 -2.14 18.09 12.90
N GLY A 126 -2.31 16.92 12.26
CA GLY A 126 -2.37 16.78 10.81
C GLY A 126 -1.04 17.09 10.11
N ARG A 127 0.08 17.04 10.84
CA ARG A 127 1.41 17.27 10.26
C ARG A 127 1.89 16.00 9.55
N PRO A 128 2.69 16.14 8.46
CA PRO A 128 3.23 14.98 7.76
C PRO A 128 4.05 14.08 8.68
N VAL A 129 3.77 12.78 8.62
CA VAL A 129 4.54 11.72 9.30
C VAL A 129 5.11 10.69 8.34
N VAL A 130 4.99 10.94 7.03
CA VAL A 130 5.42 10.03 5.96
C VAL A 130 6.88 9.62 6.10
N ASP A 131 7.78 10.54 6.46
CA ASP A 131 9.21 10.26 6.62
C ASP A 131 9.50 9.26 7.75
N VAL A 132 8.66 9.24 8.80
CA VAL A 132 8.78 8.25 9.89
C VAL A 132 8.44 6.86 9.35
N HIS A 133 7.38 6.75 8.55
CA HIS A 133 6.98 5.49 7.93
C HIS A 133 7.97 5.03 6.86
N GLU A 134 8.45 5.93 6.01
CA GLU A 134 9.48 5.65 5.01
C GLU A 134 10.77 5.17 5.69
N GLY A 135 11.25 5.86 6.73
CA GLY A 135 12.48 5.50 7.42
C GLY A 135 12.41 4.17 8.18
N LEU A 136 11.27 3.85 8.80
CA LEU A 136 11.12 2.66 9.65
C LEU A 136 10.58 1.44 8.89
N ALA A 137 9.58 1.62 8.02
CA ALA A 137 8.90 0.54 7.32
C ALA A 137 9.27 0.46 5.84
N GLY A 138 9.64 1.57 5.20
CA GLY A 138 9.91 1.65 3.75
C GLY A 138 10.86 0.56 3.23
N PRO A 139 12.09 0.40 3.77
CA PRO A 139 13.02 -0.65 3.34
C PRO A 139 12.44 -2.06 3.44
N LEU A 140 11.80 -2.38 4.57
CA LEU A 140 11.19 -3.70 4.78
C LEU A 140 10.03 -3.94 3.80
N LEU A 141 9.20 -2.93 3.55
CA LEU A 141 8.09 -3.03 2.59
C LEU A 141 8.61 -3.29 1.16
N ARG A 142 9.65 -2.57 0.73
CA ARG A 142 10.30 -2.78 -0.57
C ARG A 142 10.83 -4.21 -0.70
N ASP A 143 11.54 -4.70 0.32
CA ASP A 143 12.10 -6.05 0.32
C ASP A 143 11.01 -7.13 0.29
N LEU A 144 9.93 -6.97 1.06
CA LEU A 144 8.81 -7.91 1.10
C LEU A 144 8.07 -7.98 -0.25
N LEU A 145 7.78 -6.84 -0.87
CA LEU A 145 7.11 -6.80 -2.16
C LEU A 145 8.00 -7.37 -3.25
N ALA A 146 9.27 -7.00 -3.29
CA ALA A 146 10.22 -7.54 -4.26
C ALA A 146 10.38 -9.06 -4.09
N ALA A 147 10.48 -9.58 -2.87
CA ALA A 147 10.56 -11.02 -2.62
C ALA A 147 9.29 -11.74 -3.10
N THR A 148 8.12 -11.20 -2.79
CA THR A 148 6.83 -11.77 -3.19
C THR A 148 6.68 -11.77 -4.72
N CYS A 149 7.05 -10.67 -5.39
CA CYS A 149 7.04 -10.58 -6.84
C CYS A 149 8.01 -11.59 -7.49
N ARG A 150 9.20 -11.81 -6.94
CA ARG A 150 10.13 -12.86 -7.42
C ARG A 150 9.53 -14.26 -7.30
N ASP A 151 8.86 -14.55 -6.18
CA ASP A 151 8.26 -15.87 -5.96
C ASP A 151 7.05 -16.09 -6.88
N LEU A 152 6.20 -15.08 -7.08
CA LEU A 152 5.12 -15.14 -8.06
C LEU A 152 5.64 -15.35 -9.49
N ALA A 153 6.70 -14.63 -9.89
CA ALA A 153 7.34 -14.79 -11.19
C ALA A 153 7.85 -16.21 -11.44
N ARG A 154 8.36 -16.89 -10.39
CA ARG A 154 8.82 -18.28 -10.47
C ARG A 154 7.66 -19.28 -10.56
N LEU A 155 6.52 -18.97 -9.96
CA LEU A 155 5.33 -19.83 -9.99
C LEU A 155 4.65 -19.79 -11.35
N GLY A 156 4.59 -18.64 -12.02
CA GLY A 156 3.98 -18.49 -13.35
C GLY A 156 4.84 -18.98 -14.52
N ALA A 157 6.13 -19.25 -14.30
CA ALA A 157 7.04 -19.82 -15.31
C ALA A 157 6.95 -21.36 -15.43
N ARG A 158 6.00 -22.00 -14.75
CA ARG A 158 5.77 -23.45 -14.75
C ARG A 158 4.56 -23.80 -15.60
#